data_AF-A0A3B9KQN4-F1
#
_entry.id   AF-A0A3B9KQN4-F1
#
_cell.length_a   1.000
_cell.length_b   1.000
_cell.length_c   1.000
_cell.angle_alpha   90.00
_cell.angle_beta   90.00
_cell.angle_gamma   90.00
#
_symmetry.space_group_name_H-M   'P 1'
#
loop_
_entity.id
_entity.type
_entity.pdbx_description
1 polymer ?
#
loop_
_entity_poly.entity_id
_entity_poly.type
_entity_poly.pdbx_seq_one_letter_code
_entity_poly.pdbx_strand_id
1 'polypeptide(L)'
;ALHHSGESSTAEGTRVIRDIFTNRGLVLDGFRMKDGSGLSRTNMVRTSHFAHILAYMSRTPLAQTYMESFSLCGSDEEPGWLKNFGRGTPVEMNARIKTGYIEAVRSHSGYVSSRSGRLITFSMMCNNFTSSTEPINEAHEKIVIALAEMP
;
A
#
# COMPACT_ATOMS: atom_id res chain seq x y z
N ALA A 1 -4.65 10.72 -18.14
CA ALA A 1 -4.93 12.11 -18.54
C ALA A 1 -4.85 12.21 -20.07
N LEU A 2 -3.66 12.31 -20.67
CA LEU A 2 -3.50 12.48 -22.12
C LEU A 2 -4.33 11.49 -22.98
N HIS A 3 -4.28 10.19 -22.68
CA HIS A 3 -5.07 9.17 -23.41
C HIS A 3 -6.59 9.22 -23.14
N HIS A 4 -7.02 9.79 -22.02
CA HIS A 4 -8.43 9.81 -21.59
C HIS A 4 -9.14 11.15 -21.84
N SER A 5 -8.42 12.27 -21.76
CA SER A 5 -8.96 13.62 -21.83
C SER A 5 -8.26 14.52 -22.86
N GLY A 6 -7.19 14.05 -23.51
CA GLY A 6 -6.38 14.88 -24.43
C GLY A 6 -5.46 15.87 -23.73
N GLU A 7 -5.55 16.01 -22.41
CA GLU A 7 -4.76 16.97 -21.63
C GLU A 7 -3.73 16.27 -20.73
N SER A 8 -2.51 16.81 -20.71
CA SER A 8 -1.41 16.34 -19.85
C SER A 8 -1.15 17.33 -18.71
N SER A 9 -1.94 17.25 -17.65
CA SER A 9 -1.69 18.00 -16.42
C SER A 9 -1.87 17.11 -15.18
N THR A 10 -1.21 17.45 -14.07
CA THR A 10 -1.37 16.72 -12.80
C THR A 10 -2.81 16.80 -12.31
N ALA A 11 -3.43 17.98 -12.39
CA ALA A 11 -4.82 18.18 -12.02
C ALA A 11 -5.71 17.18 -12.77
N GLU A 12 -5.50 17.06 -14.07
CA GLU A 12 -6.33 16.19 -14.89
C GLU A 12 -5.99 14.70 -14.72
N GLY A 13 -4.72 14.37 -14.44
CA GLY A 13 -4.33 13.04 -13.97
C GLY A 13 -5.08 12.62 -12.71
N THR A 14 -5.11 13.48 -11.69
CA THR A 14 -5.82 13.17 -10.43
C THR A 14 -7.33 13.07 -10.62
N ARG A 15 -7.93 13.86 -11.53
CA ARG A 15 -9.35 13.75 -11.88
C ARG A 15 -9.67 12.40 -12.52
N VAL A 16 -8.91 12.01 -13.55
CA VAL A 16 -9.09 10.72 -14.24
C VAL A 16 -8.93 9.53 -13.27
N ILE A 17 -7.97 9.58 -12.35
CA ILE A 17 -7.79 8.52 -11.33
C ILE A 17 -9.01 8.43 -10.42
N ARG A 18 -9.55 9.57 -9.98
CA ARG A 18 -10.78 9.62 -9.16
C ARG A 18 -11.95 8.98 -9.88
N ASP A 19 -12.17 9.32 -11.14
CA ASP A 19 -13.26 8.76 -11.95
C ASP A 19 -13.12 7.25 -12.11
N ILE A 20 -11.90 6.77 -12.36
CA ILE A 20 -11.59 5.35 -12.45
C ILE A 20 -11.94 4.61 -11.14
N PHE A 21 -11.60 5.18 -9.98
CA PHE A 21 -11.91 4.57 -8.69
C PHE A 21 -13.41 4.56 -8.40
N THR A 22 -14.11 5.67 -8.64
CA THR A 22 -15.56 5.76 -8.48
C THR A 22 -16.28 4.76 -9.38
N ASN A 23 -15.90 4.65 -10.66
CA ASN A 23 -16.49 3.72 -11.61
C ASN A 23 -16.22 2.25 -11.25
N ARG A 24 -15.23 1.98 -10.40
CA ARG A 24 -14.92 0.65 -9.86
C ARG A 24 -15.56 0.40 -8.49
N GLY A 25 -16.48 1.27 -8.07
CA GLY A 25 -17.26 1.12 -6.83
C GLY A 25 -16.52 1.54 -5.57
N LEU A 26 -15.41 2.27 -5.69
CA LEU A 26 -14.71 2.78 -4.51
C LEU A 26 -15.46 4.01 -3.96
N VAL A 27 -15.86 3.96 -2.70
CA VAL A 27 -16.39 5.12 -1.98
C VAL A 27 -15.22 6.03 -1.62
N LEU A 28 -15.24 7.27 -2.12
CA LEU A 28 -14.11 8.21 -2.04
C LEU A 28 -14.28 9.28 -0.95
N ASP A 29 -15.07 8.99 0.07
CA ASP A 29 -15.27 9.90 1.20
C ASP A 29 -13.95 10.20 1.91
N GLY A 30 -13.59 11.48 1.96
CA GLY A 30 -12.31 11.93 2.52
C GLY A 30 -11.09 11.61 1.64
N PHE A 31 -11.29 11.17 0.39
CA PHE A 31 -10.21 10.99 -0.57
C PHE A 31 -9.87 12.33 -1.25
N ARG A 32 -8.63 12.79 -1.06
CA ARG A 32 -8.06 13.96 -1.75
C ARG A 32 -6.73 13.56 -2.35
N MET A 33 -6.58 13.76 -3.65
CA MET A 33 -5.35 13.49 -4.39
C MET A 33 -4.89 14.78 -5.05
N LYS A 34 -3.74 15.30 -4.60
CA LYS A 34 -3.06 16.47 -5.16
C LYS A 34 -1.95 16.05 -6.12
N ASP A 35 -1.29 14.93 -5.87
CA ASP A 35 -0.30 14.31 -6.74
C ASP A 35 -0.37 12.77 -6.69
N GLY A 36 0.38 12.11 -7.58
CA GLY A 36 0.46 10.65 -7.66
C GLY A 36 1.58 10.01 -6.86
N SER A 37 2.57 10.78 -6.40
CA SER A 37 3.72 10.25 -5.67
C SER A 37 3.47 10.10 -4.17
N GLY A 38 2.51 10.86 -3.62
CA GLY A 38 2.26 10.89 -2.18
C GLY A 38 3.05 11.99 -1.44
N LEU A 39 3.83 12.83 -2.13
CA LEU A 39 4.65 13.86 -1.49
C LEU A 39 3.83 15.05 -0.96
N SER A 40 2.71 15.38 -1.60
CA SER A 40 1.86 16.45 -1.10
C SER A 40 1.27 16.10 0.26
N ARG A 41 1.54 16.94 1.26
CA ARG A 41 0.91 16.88 2.59
C ARG A 41 -0.61 17.08 2.57
N THR A 42 -1.16 17.50 1.43
CA THR A 42 -2.61 17.67 1.24
C THR A 42 -3.28 16.47 0.59
N ASN A 43 -2.53 15.42 0.25
CA ASN A 43 -3.09 14.12 -0.06
C ASN A 43 -3.80 13.58 1.20
N MET A 44 -5.03 13.09 1.04
CA MET A 44 -5.81 12.47 2.12
C MET A 44 -6.42 11.18 1.60
N VAL A 45 -6.19 10.10 2.36
CA VAL A 45 -6.65 8.76 2.03
C VAL A 45 -6.96 8.02 3.32
N ARG A 46 -7.93 7.10 3.29
CA ARG A 46 -8.21 6.15 4.36
C ARG A 46 -7.52 4.83 4.03
N THR A 47 -7.15 4.06 5.06
CA THR A 47 -6.58 2.71 4.88
C THR A 47 -7.54 1.79 4.13
N SER A 48 -8.85 1.97 4.31
CA SER A 48 -9.89 1.25 3.56
C SER A 48 -9.83 1.49 2.05
N HIS A 49 -9.48 2.71 1.60
CA HIS A 49 -9.33 2.99 0.16
C HIS A 49 -8.23 2.11 -0.44
N PHE A 50 -7.06 2.05 0.21
CA PHE A 50 -5.96 1.20 -0.26
C PHE A 50 -6.29 -0.28 -0.14
N ALA A 51 -6.84 -0.74 0.98
CA ALA A 51 -7.21 -2.15 1.14
C ALA A 51 -8.19 -2.63 0.05
N HIS A 52 -9.17 -1.79 -0.31
CA HIS A 52 -10.11 -2.06 -1.42
C HIS A 52 -9.44 -2.02 -2.79
N ILE A 53 -8.57 -1.03 -3.06
CA ILE A 53 -7.82 -0.96 -4.33
C ILE A 53 -6.97 -2.23 -4.50
N LEU A 54 -6.25 -2.64 -3.46
CA LEU A 54 -5.44 -3.86 -3.47
C LEU A 54 -6.30 -5.10 -3.69
N ALA A 55 -7.45 -5.20 -3.00
CA ALA A 55 -8.38 -6.32 -3.15
C ALA A 55 -9.05 -6.36 -4.54
N TYR A 56 -9.27 -5.20 -5.16
CA TYR A 56 -9.71 -5.11 -6.54
C TYR A 56 -8.62 -5.61 -7.49
N MET A 57 -7.40 -5.09 -7.35
CA MET A 57 -6.28 -5.42 -8.24
C MET A 57 -5.92 -6.90 -8.22
N SER A 58 -6.03 -7.56 -7.06
CA SER A 58 -5.76 -9.00 -6.93
C SER A 58 -6.72 -9.90 -7.72
N ARG A 59 -7.84 -9.36 -8.21
CA ARG A 59 -8.85 -10.07 -9.01
C ARG A 59 -8.81 -9.72 -10.49
N THR A 60 -7.86 -8.87 -10.90
CA THR A 60 -7.71 -8.46 -12.30
C THR A 60 -6.71 -9.35 -13.04
N PRO A 61 -6.73 -9.39 -14.38
CA PRO A 61 -5.68 -10.05 -15.17
C PRO A 61 -4.27 -9.50 -14.91
N LEU A 62 -4.15 -8.31 -14.31
CA LEU A 62 -2.88 -7.67 -13.96
C LEU A 62 -2.42 -7.98 -12.53
N ALA A 63 -3.12 -8.86 -11.80
CA ALA A 63 -2.85 -9.13 -10.39
C ALA A 63 -1.38 -9.49 -10.11
N GLN A 64 -0.81 -10.41 -10.89
CA GLN A 64 0.57 -10.86 -10.72
C GLN A 64 1.55 -9.69 -10.91
N THR A 65 1.51 -9.03 -12.07
CA THR A 65 2.39 -7.88 -12.37
C THR A 65 2.26 -6.77 -11.34
N TYR A 66 1.04 -6.49 -10.88
CA TYR A 66 0.78 -5.47 -9.88
C TYR A 66 1.33 -5.85 -8.50
N MET A 67 1.21 -7.11 -8.08
CA MET A 67 1.81 -7.58 -6.83
C MET A 67 3.33 -7.58 -6.92
N GLU A 68 3.90 -8.05 -8.03
CA GLU A 68 5.34 -8.12 -8.26
C GLU A 68 6.01 -6.74 -8.30
N SER A 69 5.25 -5.66 -8.57
CA SER A 69 5.78 -4.29 -8.46
C SER A 69 5.97 -3.80 -7.01
N PHE A 70 5.54 -4.58 -6.02
CA PHE A 70 5.72 -4.28 -4.59
C PHE A 70 6.96 -5.00 -4.07
N SER A 71 7.65 -4.37 -3.12
CA SER A 71 8.84 -4.93 -2.48
C SER A 71 8.54 -6.25 -1.80
N LEU A 72 9.39 -7.25 -1.99
CA LEU A 72 9.25 -8.58 -1.38
C LEU A 72 9.96 -8.61 -0.01
N CYS A 73 9.18 -8.69 1.07
CA CYS A 73 9.71 -8.65 2.43
C CYS A 73 10.68 -9.81 2.72
N GLY A 74 11.79 -9.51 3.37
CA GLY A 74 12.80 -10.52 3.73
C GLY A 74 13.73 -10.91 2.58
N SER A 75 13.54 -10.38 1.36
CA SER A 75 14.42 -10.65 0.23
C SER A 75 15.78 -9.95 0.39
N ASP A 76 16.86 -10.66 0.09
CA ASP A 76 18.22 -10.12 0.09
C ASP A 76 18.43 -9.04 -0.98
N GLU A 77 17.56 -8.97 -2.00
CA GLU A 77 17.56 -7.97 -3.07
C GLU A 77 16.95 -6.62 -2.62
N GLU A 78 16.15 -6.61 -1.56
CA GLU A 78 15.56 -5.37 -1.04
C GLU A 78 16.58 -4.59 -0.20
N PRO A 79 16.54 -3.25 -0.23
CA PRO A 79 17.42 -2.43 0.57
C PRO A 79 16.91 -2.21 2.00
N GLY A 80 17.85 -1.93 2.91
CA GLY A 80 17.56 -1.38 4.24
C GLY A 80 16.66 -2.27 5.09
N TRP A 81 15.65 -1.67 5.73
CA TRP A 81 14.75 -2.36 6.66
C TRP A 81 13.89 -3.45 5.99
N LEU A 82 13.56 -3.31 4.70
CA LEU A 82 12.73 -4.30 3.98
C LEU A 82 13.39 -5.68 3.90
N LYS A 83 14.72 -5.71 3.77
CA LYS A 83 15.53 -6.93 3.79
C LYS A 83 15.36 -7.76 5.06
N ASN A 84 15.11 -7.10 6.18
CA ASN A 84 14.99 -7.75 7.49
C ASN A 84 13.52 -7.88 7.95
N PHE A 85 12.56 -7.34 7.20
CA PHE A 85 11.16 -7.34 7.59
C PHE A 85 10.58 -8.75 7.62
N GLY A 86 10.15 -9.19 8.81
CA GLY A 86 9.55 -10.48 9.03
C GLY A 86 10.52 -11.65 8.85
N ARG A 87 11.83 -11.42 8.89
CA ARG A 87 12.84 -12.46 8.72
C ARG A 87 12.73 -13.51 9.83
N GLY A 88 12.75 -14.79 9.46
CA GLY A 88 12.53 -15.91 10.37
C GLY A 88 11.06 -16.11 10.77
N THR A 89 10.12 -15.45 10.10
CA THR A 89 8.67 -15.56 10.37
C THR A 89 7.92 -15.94 9.09
N PRO A 90 6.62 -16.29 9.16
CA PRO A 90 5.81 -16.59 7.97
C PRO A 90 5.68 -15.44 6.95
N VAL A 91 6.17 -14.24 7.27
CA VAL A 91 6.17 -13.07 6.38
C VAL A 91 7.34 -13.08 5.39
N GLU A 92 8.48 -13.69 5.76
CA GLU A 92 9.68 -13.76 4.93
C GLU A 92 9.37 -14.41 3.58
N MET A 93 9.73 -13.75 2.49
CA MET A 93 9.46 -14.17 1.11
C MET A 93 7.97 -14.41 0.78
N ASN A 94 7.06 -13.90 1.62
CA ASN A 94 5.60 -14.03 1.46
C ASN A 94 4.93 -12.67 1.30
N ALA A 95 5.18 -11.73 2.22
CA ALA A 95 4.53 -10.42 2.14
C ALA A 95 5.15 -9.53 1.04
N ARG A 96 4.29 -8.81 0.34
CA ARG A 96 4.68 -7.80 -0.65
C ARG A 96 4.11 -6.44 -0.27
N ILE A 97 4.97 -5.43 -0.08
CA ILE A 97 4.55 -4.14 0.49
C ILE A 97 5.02 -2.94 -0.31
N LYS A 98 4.18 -1.91 -0.34
CA LYS A 98 4.56 -0.55 -0.71
C LYS A 98 4.77 0.26 0.57
N THR A 99 5.96 0.83 0.68
CA THR A 99 6.33 1.75 1.76
C THR A 99 5.93 3.19 1.42
N GLY A 100 5.57 3.96 2.44
CA GLY A 100 5.40 5.40 2.36
C GLY A 100 6.06 6.08 3.56
N TYR A 101 6.74 7.19 3.31
CA TYR A 101 7.39 7.98 4.34
C TYR A 101 7.47 9.44 3.90
N ILE A 102 6.96 10.33 4.74
CA ILE A 102 7.26 11.76 4.77
C ILE A 102 7.36 12.16 6.25
N GLU A 103 7.80 13.38 6.54
CA GLU A 103 7.91 13.86 7.93
C GLU A 103 6.59 13.66 8.70
N ALA A 104 6.70 12.98 9.85
CA ALA A 104 5.62 12.60 10.76
C ALA A 104 4.54 11.68 10.15
N VAL A 105 4.81 11.02 9.02
CA VAL A 105 3.89 10.04 8.40
C VAL A 105 4.63 8.76 7.97
N ARG A 106 4.09 7.61 8.36
CA ARG A 106 4.62 6.29 7.99
C ARG A 106 3.47 5.37 7.58
N SER A 107 3.63 4.67 6.46
CA SER A 107 2.60 3.77 5.95
C SER A 107 3.16 2.51 5.31
N HIS A 108 2.46 1.40 5.49
CA HIS A 108 2.70 0.13 4.80
C HIS A 108 1.37 -0.40 4.27
N SER A 109 1.29 -0.69 2.97
CA SER A 109 0.12 -1.33 2.37
C SER A 109 0.58 -2.42 1.42
N GLY A 110 -0.16 -3.52 1.34
CA GLY A 110 0.30 -4.66 0.55
C GLY A 110 -0.52 -5.91 0.72
N TYR A 111 0.13 -7.02 0.42
CA TYR A 111 -0.42 -8.36 0.40
C TYR A 111 0.40 -9.28 1.32
N VAL A 112 -0.26 -10.26 1.92
CA VAL A 112 0.38 -11.38 2.61
C VAL A 112 -0.53 -12.60 2.53
N SER A 113 0.04 -13.79 2.32
CA SER A 113 -0.73 -15.04 2.39
C SER A 113 -0.76 -15.54 3.83
N SER A 114 -1.94 -15.86 4.34
CA SER A 114 -2.10 -16.51 5.64
C SER A 114 -1.67 -17.98 5.59
N ARG A 115 -1.62 -18.64 6.75
CA ARG A 115 -1.34 -20.08 6.87
C ARG A 115 -2.39 -20.96 6.16
N SER A 116 -3.64 -20.52 6.06
CA SER A 116 -4.67 -21.16 5.21
C SER A 116 -4.40 -21.05 3.71
N GLY A 117 -3.43 -20.23 3.29
CA GLY A 117 -3.24 -19.84 1.90
C GLY A 117 -4.19 -18.73 1.43
N ARG A 118 -4.96 -18.11 2.34
CA ARG A 118 -5.81 -16.97 1.99
C ARG A 118 -4.95 -15.73 1.77
N LEU A 119 -5.06 -15.13 0.59
CA LEU A 119 -4.44 -13.84 0.32
C LEU A 119 -5.18 -12.73 1.10
N ILE A 120 -4.44 -12.03 1.95
CA ILE A 120 -4.93 -10.91 2.76
C ILE A 120 -4.34 -9.61 2.21
N THR A 121 -5.19 -8.61 1.99
CA THR A 121 -4.76 -7.24 1.71
C THR A 121 -4.77 -6.42 2.99
N PHE A 122 -3.81 -5.52 3.13
CA PHE A 122 -3.73 -4.65 4.30
C PHE A 122 -3.26 -3.24 3.94
N SER A 123 -3.61 -2.30 4.81
CA SER A 123 -3.10 -0.94 4.77
C SER A 123 -3.04 -0.37 6.18
N MET A 124 -1.87 0.15 6.55
CA MET A 124 -1.61 0.75 7.84
C MET A 124 -0.96 2.11 7.62
N MET A 125 -1.42 3.10 8.38
CA MET A 125 -0.94 4.48 8.31
C MET A 125 -0.87 5.06 9.72
N CYS A 126 0.27 5.64 10.07
CA CYS A 126 0.47 6.43 11.27
C CYS A 126 0.80 7.87 10.85
N ASN A 127 0.03 8.83 11.35
CA ASN A 127 0.18 10.25 11.07
C ASN A 127 0.49 11.02 12.35
N ASN A 128 1.17 12.16 12.20
CA ASN A 128 1.48 13.10 13.28
C ASN A 128 2.23 12.47 14.47
N PHE A 129 3.05 11.44 14.21
CA PHE A 129 3.91 10.89 15.25
C PHE A 129 5.09 11.82 15.50
N THR A 130 5.52 11.88 16.76
CA THR A 130 6.64 12.73 17.21
C THR A 130 7.87 11.91 17.61
N SER A 131 7.78 10.59 17.57
CA SER A 131 8.88 9.65 17.84
C SER A 131 9.75 9.39 16.62
N SER A 132 10.77 8.54 16.76
CA SER A 132 11.39 7.88 15.59
C SER A 132 10.36 7.01 14.86
N THR A 133 10.69 6.59 13.63
CA THR A 133 9.86 5.70 12.81
C THR A 133 9.91 4.24 13.25
N GLU A 134 10.90 3.86 14.04
CA GLU A 134 11.19 2.47 14.43
C GLU A 134 10.03 1.80 15.18
N PRO A 135 9.42 2.40 16.23
CA PRO A 135 8.27 1.80 16.91
C PRO A 135 7.07 1.54 15.98
N ILE A 136 6.87 2.40 14.97
CA ILE A 136 5.79 2.25 14.00
C ILE A 136 6.09 1.13 13.02
N ASN A 137 7.36 1.03 12.58
CA ASN A 137 7.80 -0.08 11.74
C ASN A 137 7.60 -1.42 12.46
N GLU A 138 8.01 -1.52 13.73
CA GLU A 138 7.81 -2.74 14.54
C GLU A 138 6.32 -3.08 14.72
N ALA A 139 5.48 -2.08 14.98
CA ALA A 139 4.04 -2.30 15.13
C ALA A 139 3.42 -2.81 13.83
N HIS A 140 3.77 -2.19 12.69
CA HIS A 140 3.32 -2.64 11.38
C HIS A 140 3.82 -4.06 11.06
N GLU A 141 5.07 -4.37 11.40
CA GLU A 141 5.65 -5.70 11.22
C GLU A 141 4.92 -6.78 12.02
N LYS A 142 4.68 -6.55 13.32
CA LYS A 142 3.92 -7.45 14.19
C LYS A 142 2.51 -7.72 13.66
N ILE A 143 1.85 -6.70 13.13
CA ILE A 143 0.51 -6.87 12.51
C ILE A 143 0.60 -7.76 11.28
N VAL A 144 1.57 -7.55 10.39
CA VAL A 144 1.70 -8.38 9.17
C VAL A 144 2.05 -9.83 9.50
N ILE A 145 2.88 -10.05 10.53
CA ILE A 145 3.16 -11.40 11.06
C ILE A 145 1.87 -12.06 11.55
N ALA A 146 1.08 -11.35 12.38
CA ALA A 146 -0.18 -11.88 12.88
C ALA A 146 -1.17 -12.22 11.75
N LEU A 147 -1.21 -11.41 10.67
CA LEU A 147 -2.01 -11.72 9.48
C LEU A 147 -1.54 -12.98 8.76
N ALA A 148 -0.21 -13.17 8.63
CA ALA A 148 0.39 -14.34 8.00
C ALA A 148 0.13 -15.63 8.81
N GLU A 149 0.03 -15.52 10.13
CA GLU A 149 -0.24 -16.66 11.03
C GLU A 149 -1.72 -17.08 11.09
N MET A 150 -2.63 -16.27 10.53
CA MET A 150 -4.06 -16.55 10.56
C MET A 150 -4.36 -17.94 9.98
N PRO A 151 -5.23 -18.74 10.65
CA PRO A 151 -5.55 -20.10 10.24
C PRO A 151 -6.26 -20.16 8.90
#